data_AF-A0A1B9NHE7-F1
#
_entry.id   AF-A0A1B9NHE7-F1
#
_cell.length_a   1.000
_cell.length_b   1.000
_cell.length_c   1.000
_cell.angle_alpha   90.00
_cell.angle_beta   90.00
_cell.angle_gamma   90.00
#
_symmetry.space_group_name_H-M   'P 1'
#
loop_
_entity.id
_entity.type
_entity.pdbx_description
1 polymer ?
#
loop_
_entity_poly.entity_id
_entity_poly.type
_entity_poly.pdbx_seq_one_letter_code
_entity_poly.pdbx_strand_id
1 'polypeptide(L)'
;MTEIRELLGIKLSDGRTFTPQNNPSSPTALIKLPNVGDTLADIEMIVPPSSDSININDLVTQGKWGDDDGDGQGVNGVVASGSISVSFTDKDGSAVSRGDALDICKAPYKVTLSSTEGNLATQYGEPRSSTFSGGTAEYYITLPSQPVICAVRPNLLLGGTTGLDWDDPRFAGPANIWDPAKGFLVQSTNPSSYDQNFPTTGADRLYFDLDIGGIDASQLRWTVNTSGSLNATVAWRLPNQGTNEDRWITDKSKYVTRVTLNGPRASSSQISSSNPGQITVPSLPQRFELVGRDSSGNEVRYGFELRQWFVHRADKRFSVSEQAAWCRSLGYHLSRVNEVTNAVCSGVGVNPAFPCTGAVGATPPSSGNHYQRQIGAGLFTEWGYMNNYADAGFLYFDHWTSDAIGGDKHFAVNSNDGYVDSNKDFLDRYGICSTP
;
A
#
# COMPACT_ATOMS: atom_id res chain seq x y z
N MET A 1 -18.89 -0.80 -43.62
CA MET A 1 -17.74 -1.20 -42.79
C MET A 1 -18.32 -1.83 -41.55
N THR A 2 -18.11 -3.12 -41.37
CA THR A 2 -18.69 -3.88 -40.26
C THR A 2 -17.71 -3.84 -39.09
N GLU A 3 -18.19 -3.63 -37.86
CA GLU A 3 -17.34 -3.66 -36.67
C GLU A 3 -17.45 -5.03 -36.00
N ILE A 4 -16.33 -5.70 -35.74
CA ILE A 4 -16.32 -7.03 -35.08
C ILE A 4 -16.51 -6.94 -33.55
N ARG A 5 -16.91 -5.78 -33.03
CA ARG A 5 -17.07 -5.52 -31.59
C ARG A 5 -18.03 -6.47 -30.90
N GLU A 6 -18.99 -7.05 -31.62
CA GLU A 6 -19.90 -8.07 -31.10
C GLU A 6 -19.18 -9.33 -30.62
N LEU A 7 -17.99 -9.64 -31.16
CA LEU A 7 -17.16 -10.79 -30.74
C LEU A 7 -16.32 -10.50 -29.50
N LEU A 8 -16.27 -9.25 -29.04
CA LEU A 8 -15.48 -8.83 -27.87
C LEU A 8 -16.29 -8.90 -26.57
N GLY A 9 -17.29 -9.78 -26.51
CA GLY A 9 -18.15 -10.00 -25.35
C GLY A 9 -17.55 -10.98 -24.33
N ILE A 10 -18.02 -10.87 -23.09
CA ILE A 10 -17.78 -11.82 -22.01
C ILE A 10 -19.11 -12.37 -21.49
N LYS A 11 -19.08 -13.59 -20.98
CA LYS A 11 -20.23 -14.21 -20.31
C LYS A 11 -19.78 -14.90 -19.03
N LEU A 12 -20.49 -14.63 -17.94
CA LEU A 12 -20.19 -15.21 -16.63
C LEU A 12 -20.88 -16.57 -16.48
N SER A 13 -20.44 -17.35 -15.48
CA SER A 13 -20.98 -18.69 -15.20
C SER A 13 -22.45 -18.68 -14.76
N ASP A 14 -22.98 -17.55 -14.29
CA ASP A 14 -24.42 -17.35 -14.00
C ASP A 14 -25.26 -16.94 -15.22
N GLY A 15 -24.64 -16.87 -16.41
CA GLY A 15 -25.30 -16.56 -17.68
C GLY A 15 -25.41 -15.07 -18.00
N ARG A 16 -24.99 -14.15 -17.12
CA ARG A 16 -24.92 -12.72 -17.46
C ARG A 16 -23.93 -12.50 -18.61
N THR A 17 -24.36 -11.76 -19.62
CA THR A 17 -23.57 -11.42 -20.82
C THR A 17 -23.28 -9.93 -20.89
N PHE A 18 -22.03 -9.58 -21.15
CA PHE A 18 -21.59 -8.21 -21.36
C PHE A 18 -20.90 -8.11 -22.72
N THR A 19 -21.25 -7.09 -23.48
CA THR A 19 -20.68 -6.74 -24.78
C THR A 19 -20.16 -5.30 -24.70
N PRO A 20 -19.36 -4.84 -25.67
CA PRO A 20 -18.90 -3.45 -25.68
C PRO A 20 -20.03 -2.42 -25.65
N GLN A 21 -21.23 -2.77 -26.11
CA GLN A 21 -22.40 -1.88 -26.17
C GLN A 21 -23.17 -1.80 -24.85
N ASN A 22 -23.08 -2.81 -23.98
CA ASN A 22 -23.84 -2.87 -22.72
C ASN A 22 -22.96 -3.06 -21.48
N ASN A 23 -21.64 -2.86 -21.60
CA ASN A 23 -20.69 -2.97 -20.51
C ASN A 23 -20.84 -1.80 -19.52
N PRO A 24 -21.34 -2.03 -18.29
CA PRO A 24 -21.48 -0.97 -17.29
C PRO A 24 -20.19 -0.72 -16.50
N SER A 25 -19.13 -1.49 -16.77
CA SER A 25 -17.96 -1.52 -15.91
C SER A 25 -16.97 -0.39 -16.19
N SER A 26 -16.27 0.00 -15.14
CA SER A 26 -15.21 1.00 -15.13
C SER A 26 -14.25 0.67 -13.98
N PRO A 27 -13.13 1.40 -13.82
CA PRO A 27 -12.27 1.26 -12.64
C PRO A 27 -12.99 1.43 -11.29
N THR A 28 -14.18 2.05 -11.26
CA THR A 28 -14.97 2.31 -10.04
C THR A 28 -16.33 1.61 -10.01
N ALA A 29 -16.79 1.03 -11.13
CA ALA A 29 -18.02 0.25 -11.23
C ALA A 29 -17.68 -1.16 -11.73
N LEU A 30 -17.78 -2.17 -10.87
CA LEU A 30 -17.16 -3.47 -11.10
C LEU A 30 -18.19 -4.56 -11.43
N ILE A 31 -17.82 -5.48 -12.31
CA ILE A 31 -18.57 -6.72 -12.56
C ILE A 31 -18.15 -7.76 -11.53
N LYS A 32 -19.07 -8.11 -10.64
CA LYS A 32 -18.87 -9.13 -9.61
C LYS A 32 -19.01 -10.53 -10.21
N LEU A 33 -17.98 -11.37 -10.04
CA LEU A 33 -18.06 -12.79 -10.34
C LEU A 33 -19.15 -13.47 -9.49
N PRO A 34 -19.87 -14.45 -10.05
CA PRO A 34 -21.02 -15.03 -9.37
C PRO A 34 -20.66 -15.95 -8.20
N ASN A 35 -19.60 -16.76 -8.30
CA ASN A 35 -19.28 -17.75 -7.28
C ASN A 35 -17.93 -17.51 -6.61
N VAL A 36 -17.85 -17.93 -5.35
CA VAL A 36 -16.58 -17.96 -4.59
C VAL A 36 -15.67 -19.01 -5.23
N GLY A 37 -14.44 -18.61 -5.55
CA GLY A 37 -13.46 -19.47 -6.20
C GLY A 37 -13.47 -19.40 -7.73
N ASP A 38 -14.41 -18.67 -8.33
CA ASP A 38 -14.34 -18.35 -9.77
C ASP A 38 -13.02 -17.63 -10.08
N THR A 39 -12.42 -18.01 -11.19
CA THR A 39 -11.21 -17.42 -11.77
C THR A 39 -11.57 -16.68 -13.07
N LEU A 40 -10.58 -16.09 -13.72
CA LEU A 40 -10.78 -15.46 -15.04
C LEU A 40 -10.97 -16.52 -16.15
N ALA A 41 -10.65 -17.79 -15.89
CA ALA A 41 -10.91 -18.91 -16.80
C ALA A 41 -12.40 -19.26 -16.87
N ASP A 42 -13.19 -18.91 -15.84
CA ASP A 42 -14.63 -19.17 -15.77
C ASP A 42 -15.46 -18.10 -16.51
N ILE A 43 -14.80 -17.07 -17.03
CA ILE A 43 -15.39 -16.06 -17.90
C ILE A 43 -15.33 -16.59 -19.34
N GLU A 44 -16.49 -16.93 -19.89
CA GLU A 44 -16.64 -17.37 -21.27
C GLU A 44 -16.35 -16.21 -22.24
N MET A 45 -15.46 -16.45 -23.19
CA MET A 45 -14.98 -15.52 -24.20
C MET A 45 -14.84 -16.25 -25.53
N ILE A 46 -14.77 -15.50 -26.63
CA ILE A 46 -14.46 -16.09 -27.94
C ILE A 46 -13.05 -16.69 -28.01
N VAL A 47 -12.11 -16.10 -27.28
CA VAL A 47 -10.75 -16.61 -27.13
C VAL A 47 -10.77 -17.78 -26.14
N PRO A 48 -10.40 -19.00 -26.56
CA PRO A 48 -10.53 -20.20 -25.74
C PRO A 48 -9.65 -20.13 -24.47
N PRO A 49 -10.02 -20.79 -23.36
CA PRO A 49 -9.27 -20.71 -22.11
C PRO A 49 -7.81 -21.19 -22.19
N SER A 50 -7.47 -22.02 -23.17
CA SER A 50 -6.12 -22.56 -23.38
C SER A 50 -5.21 -21.66 -24.25
N SER A 51 -5.67 -20.48 -24.64
CA SER A 51 -4.92 -19.54 -25.48
C SER A 51 -5.20 -18.08 -25.11
N ASP A 52 -4.27 -17.21 -25.44
CA ASP A 52 -4.43 -15.76 -25.33
C ASP A 52 -4.83 -15.11 -26.66
N SER A 53 -4.94 -15.90 -27.73
CA SER A 53 -5.46 -15.44 -29.02
C SER A 53 -6.14 -16.54 -29.84
N ILE A 54 -6.95 -16.12 -30.81
CA ILE A 54 -7.58 -16.97 -31.82
C ILE A 54 -7.59 -16.23 -33.17
N ASN A 55 -7.30 -16.95 -34.25
CA ASN A 55 -7.46 -16.37 -35.59
C ASN A 55 -8.93 -16.38 -35.98
N ILE A 56 -9.37 -15.35 -36.67
CA ILE A 56 -10.77 -15.29 -37.15
C ILE A 56 -11.03 -16.40 -38.17
N ASN A 57 -10.01 -16.80 -38.93
CA ASN A 57 -10.11 -17.96 -39.81
C ASN A 57 -10.42 -19.26 -39.06
N ASP A 58 -9.91 -19.43 -37.84
CA ASP A 58 -10.17 -20.63 -37.05
C ASP A 58 -11.66 -20.68 -36.64
N LEU A 59 -12.28 -19.53 -36.38
CA LEU A 59 -13.73 -19.42 -36.12
C LEU A 59 -14.55 -19.85 -37.36
N VAL A 60 -14.11 -19.43 -38.55
CA VAL A 60 -14.73 -19.86 -39.82
C VAL A 60 -14.62 -21.37 -39.99
N THR A 61 -13.45 -21.95 -39.76
CA THR A 61 -13.26 -23.42 -39.85
C THR A 61 -14.06 -24.21 -38.82
N GLN A 62 -14.38 -23.60 -37.68
CA GLN A 62 -15.27 -24.17 -36.65
C GLN A 62 -16.76 -24.02 -36.99
N GLY A 63 -17.12 -23.42 -38.13
CA GLY A 63 -18.51 -23.19 -38.53
C GLY A 63 -19.20 -22.07 -37.76
N LYS A 64 -18.44 -21.17 -37.10
CA LYS A 64 -18.99 -20.02 -36.37
C LYS A 64 -19.22 -18.81 -37.29
N TRP A 65 -19.94 -19.04 -38.39
CA TRP A 65 -20.30 -18.03 -39.39
C TRP A 65 -21.64 -18.40 -40.04
N GLY A 66 -22.29 -17.43 -40.67
CA GLY A 66 -23.56 -17.59 -41.36
C GLY A 66 -23.43 -17.16 -42.82
N ASP A 67 -24.19 -17.82 -43.69
CA ASP A 67 -24.22 -17.61 -45.13
C ASP A 67 -25.65 -17.73 -45.61
N ASP A 68 -26.23 -16.61 -46.03
CA ASP A 68 -27.66 -16.51 -46.32
C ASP A 68 -28.01 -17.07 -47.72
N ASP A 69 -27.08 -17.05 -48.67
CA ASP A 69 -27.29 -17.52 -50.05
C ASP A 69 -26.49 -18.79 -50.40
N GLY A 70 -25.59 -19.22 -49.51
CA GLY A 70 -24.97 -20.55 -49.54
C GLY A 70 -23.75 -20.66 -50.45
N ASP A 71 -23.20 -19.54 -50.91
CA ASP A 71 -22.07 -19.49 -51.83
C ASP A 71 -20.68 -19.69 -51.18
N GLY A 72 -20.64 -19.64 -49.84
CA GLY A 72 -19.48 -19.96 -49.02
C GLY A 72 -19.39 -21.45 -48.66
N GLN A 73 -20.36 -22.28 -49.04
CA GLN A 73 -20.39 -23.70 -48.69
C GLN A 73 -19.36 -24.52 -49.49
N GLY A 74 -18.38 -25.11 -48.79
CA GLY A 74 -17.35 -25.98 -49.39
C GLY A 74 -16.00 -25.87 -48.69
N VAL A 75 -15.05 -26.74 -49.06
CA VAL A 75 -13.66 -26.63 -48.57
C VAL A 75 -13.06 -25.32 -49.09
N ASN A 76 -12.65 -24.43 -48.19
CA ASN A 76 -12.12 -23.08 -48.49
C ASN A 76 -13.12 -22.11 -49.16
N GLY A 77 -14.43 -22.30 -48.99
CA GLY A 77 -15.44 -21.39 -49.54
C GLY A 77 -15.42 -19.99 -48.92
N VAL A 78 -14.96 -19.87 -47.67
CA VAL A 78 -14.74 -18.61 -46.95
C VAL A 78 -13.35 -18.60 -46.32
N VAL A 79 -12.64 -17.48 -46.48
CA VAL A 79 -11.35 -17.20 -45.83
C VAL A 79 -11.48 -15.91 -45.04
N ALA A 80 -11.06 -15.94 -43.78
CA ALA A 80 -10.99 -14.75 -42.94
C ALA A 80 -9.53 -14.42 -42.59
N SER A 81 -9.23 -13.12 -42.45
CA SER A 81 -7.99 -12.64 -41.85
C SER A 81 -8.26 -11.91 -40.54
N GLY A 82 -7.20 -11.70 -39.76
CA GLY A 82 -7.28 -11.03 -38.46
C GLY A 82 -7.37 -12.00 -37.29
N SER A 83 -7.28 -11.44 -36.09
CA SER A 83 -7.21 -12.21 -34.84
C SER A 83 -7.87 -11.45 -33.70
N ILE A 84 -8.29 -12.21 -32.69
CA ILE A 84 -8.78 -11.69 -31.42
C ILE A 84 -7.83 -12.17 -30.34
N SER A 85 -7.35 -11.26 -29.50
CA SER A 85 -6.50 -11.55 -28.36
C SER A 85 -7.15 -11.11 -27.05
N VAL A 86 -6.68 -11.70 -25.95
CA VAL A 86 -7.05 -11.32 -24.59
C VAL A 86 -5.82 -11.03 -23.76
N SER A 87 -5.93 -10.15 -22.77
CA SER A 87 -4.98 -10.03 -21.69
C SER A 87 -5.68 -9.73 -20.37
N PHE A 88 -5.03 -10.09 -19.27
CA PHE A 88 -5.55 -9.89 -17.93
C PHE A 88 -4.51 -9.19 -17.07
N THR A 89 -4.95 -8.18 -16.33
CA THR A 89 -4.11 -7.46 -15.37
C THR A 89 -4.83 -7.27 -14.06
N ASP A 90 -4.09 -7.18 -12.95
CA ASP A 90 -4.62 -6.77 -11.65
C ASP A 90 -4.73 -5.24 -11.53
N LYS A 91 -5.18 -4.74 -10.36
CA LYS A 91 -5.33 -3.29 -10.10
C LYS A 91 -4.02 -2.51 -10.24
N ASP A 92 -2.89 -3.18 -10.05
CA ASP A 92 -1.55 -2.61 -10.08
C ASP A 92 -0.95 -2.69 -11.51
N GLY A 93 -1.69 -3.29 -12.46
CA GLY A 93 -1.28 -3.47 -13.85
C GLY A 93 -0.39 -4.70 -14.10
N SER A 94 -0.21 -5.57 -13.10
CA SER A 94 0.58 -6.79 -13.24
C SER A 94 -0.21 -7.83 -14.03
N ALA A 95 0.46 -8.57 -14.92
CA ALA A 95 -0.18 -9.63 -15.70
C ALA A 95 -0.68 -10.76 -14.78
N VAL A 96 -1.88 -11.28 -15.07
CA VAL A 96 -2.52 -12.36 -14.31
C VAL A 96 -2.87 -13.49 -15.27
N SER A 97 -2.67 -14.74 -14.87
CA SER A 97 -3.05 -15.89 -15.69
C SER A 97 -4.54 -16.19 -15.49
N ARG A 98 -5.21 -16.71 -16.52
CA ARG A 98 -6.65 -17.03 -16.46
C ARG A 98 -7.03 -17.92 -15.28
N GLY A 99 -6.22 -18.94 -15.01
CA GLY A 99 -6.46 -19.93 -13.96
C GLY A 99 -5.89 -19.57 -12.59
N ASP A 100 -5.29 -18.38 -12.43
CA ASP A 100 -4.75 -17.98 -11.14
C ASP A 100 -5.89 -17.76 -10.13
N ALA A 101 -5.64 -18.16 -8.89
CA ALA A 101 -6.54 -17.82 -7.79
C ALA A 101 -6.59 -16.30 -7.63
N LEU A 102 -7.80 -15.76 -7.64
CA LEU A 102 -8.00 -14.32 -7.51
C LEU A 102 -7.97 -13.91 -6.04
N ASP A 103 -7.33 -12.77 -5.79
CA ASP A 103 -7.27 -12.08 -4.51
C ASP A 103 -8.03 -10.74 -4.59
N ILE A 104 -8.89 -10.47 -3.62
CA ILE A 104 -9.64 -9.21 -3.49
C ILE A 104 -8.72 -7.99 -3.30
N CYS A 105 -7.51 -8.22 -2.76
CA CYS A 105 -6.49 -7.19 -2.59
C CYS A 105 -5.72 -6.84 -3.86
N LYS A 106 -5.96 -7.59 -4.94
CA LYS A 106 -5.47 -7.32 -6.28
C LYS A 106 -6.59 -6.91 -7.25
N ALA A 107 -7.86 -6.97 -6.79
CA ALA A 107 -9.00 -6.48 -7.55
C ALA A 107 -9.04 -4.93 -7.61
N PRO A 108 -9.65 -4.33 -8.64
CA PRO A 108 -10.29 -5.00 -9.77
C PRO A 108 -9.29 -5.59 -10.76
N TYR A 109 -9.66 -6.72 -11.38
CA TYR A 109 -8.93 -7.30 -12.50
C TYR A 109 -9.46 -6.70 -13.80
N LYS A 110 -8.57 -6.34 -14.72
CA LYS A 110 -8.94 -5.84 -16.04
C LYS A 110 -8.77 -6.94 -17.08
N VAL A 111 -9.87 -7.30 -17.74
CA VAL A 111 -9.90 -8.16 -18.92
C VAL A 111 -9.92 -7.27 -20.15
N THR A 112 -8.91 -7.36 -21.01
CA THR A 112 -8.84 -6.60 -22.27
C THR A 112 -8.95 -7.55 -23.45
N LEU A 113 -10.02 -7.42 -24.23
CA LEU A 113 -10.21 -8.13 -25.51
C LEU A 113 -9.92 -7.17 -26.66
N SER A 114 -9.08 -7.59 -27.60
CA SER A 114 -8.70 -6.78 -28.76
C SER A 114 -8.82 -7.57 -30.06
N SER A 115 -9.44 -6.98 -31.07
CA SER A 115 -9.47 -7.51 -32.44
C SER A 115 -8.61 -6.66 -33.35
N THR A 116 -7.86 -7.30 -34.24
CA THR A 116 -7.23 -6.62 -35.37
C THR A 116 -8.26 -6.26 -36.44
N GLU A 117 -7.90 -5.38 -37.36
CA GLU A 117 -8.59 -5.29 -38.65
C GLU A 117 -8.45 -6.61 -39.43
N GLY A 118 -9.35 -6.83 -40.38
CA GLY A 118 -9.33 -8.01 -41.21
C GLY A 118 -10.29 -7.96 -42.38
N ASN A 119 -10.34 -9.06 -43.11
CA ASN A 119 -11.12 -9.24 -44.33
C ASN A 119 -11.81 -10.60 -44.30
N LEU A 120 -13.07 -10.64 -44.71
CA LEU A 120 -13.80 -11.85 -45.06
C LEU A 120 -13.90 -11.92 -46.58
N ALA A 121 -13.34 -12.97 -47.17
CA ALA A 121 -13.39 -13.21 -48.61
C ALA A 121 -14.07 -14.55 -48.91
N THR A 122 -14.98 -14.55 -49.87
CA THR A 122 -15.60 -15.76 -50.40
C THR A 122 -15.09 -16.03 -51.82
N GLN A 123 -15.33 -17.25 -52.31
CA GLN A 123 -14.95 -17.59 -53.68
C GLN A 123 -15.96 -17.06 -54.71
N TYR A 124 -17.25 -17.06 -54.37
CA TYR A 124 -18.35 -16.86 -55.32
C TYR A 124 -19.30 -15.72 -54.96
N GLY A 125 -19.18 -15.13 -53.78
CA GLY A 125 -20.14 -14.12 -53.32
C GLY A 125 -19.96 -12.73 -53.87
N GLU A 126 -21.03 -11.95 -53.75
CA GLU A 126 -21.14 -10.58 -54.24
C GLU A 126 -21.62 -9.66 -53.09
N PRO A 127 -20.76 -8.81 -52.52
CA PRO A 127 -19.36 -8.60 -52.89
C PRO A 127 -18.45 -9.75 -52.44
N ARG A 128 -17.45 -10.08 -53.27
CA ARG A 128 -16.50 -11.17 -53.00
C ARG A 128 -15.67 -11.01 -51.72
N SER A 129 -15.53 -9.78 -51.23
CA SER A 129 -14.81 -9.51 -50.00
C SER A 129 -15.39 -8.32 -49.26
N SER A 130 -15.31 -8.37 -47.94
CA SER A 130 -15.67 -7.26 -47.07
C SER A 130 -14.62 -7.09 -45.97
N THR A 131 -14.30 -5.83 -45.64
CA THR A 131 -13.38 -5.53 -44.56
C THR A 131 -14.13 -5.14 -43.29
N PHE A 132 -13.51 -5.48 -42.16
CA PHE A 132 -13.97 -5.07 -40.84
C PHE A 132 -12.84 -4.38 -40.08
N SER A 133 -13.22 -3.41 -39.26
CA SER A 133 -12.30 -2.71 -38.38
C SER A 133 -12.07 -3.49 -37.09
N GLY A 134 -10.87 -3.34 -36.55
CA GLY A 134 -10.53 -3.82 -35.22
C GLY A 134 -11.18 -2.99 -34.10
N GLY A 135 -11.05 -3.46 -32.87
CA GLY A 135 -11.60 -2.79 -31.70
C GLY A 135 -11.08 -3.37 -30.39
N THR A 136 -11.32 -2.65 -29.30
CA THR A 136 -10.92 -3.07 -27.95
C THR A 136 -12.10 -2.94 -26.99
N ALA A 137 -12.23 -3.91 -26.08
CA ALA A 137 -13.18 -3.90 -24.98
C ALA A 137 -12.45 -4.18 -23.67
N GLU A 138 -12.73 -3.39 -22.64
CA GLU A 138 -12.16 -3.57 -21.30
C GLU A 138 -13.26 -3.86 -20.29
N TYR A 139 -13.10 -4.91 -19.48
CA TYR A 139 -14.02 -5.28 -18.42
C TYR A 139 -13.31 -5.29 -17.08
N TYR A 140 -13.91 -4.65 -16.08
CA TYR A 140 -13.35 -4.55 -14.72
C TYR A 140 -14.08 -5.52 -13.79
N ILE A 141 -13.36 -6.54 -13.32
CA ILE A 141 -13.89 -7.72 -12.62
C ILE A 141 -13.50 -7.68 -11.14
N THR A 142 -14.41 -8.08 -10.26
CA THR A 142 -14.15 -8.26 -8.82
C THR A 142 -14.73 -9.58 -8.30
N LEU A 143 -14.25 -10.03 -7.14
CA LEU A 143 -14.67 -11.28 -6.54
C LEU A 143 -15.95 -11.11 -5.69
N PRO A 144 -16.71 -12.21 -5.46
CA PRO A 144 -17.78 -12.23 -4.47
C PRO A 144 -17.29 -12.42 -3.04
N SER A 145 -16.23 -11.69 -2.66
CA SER A 145 -15.67 -11.71 -1.31
C SER A 145 -16.18 -10.52 -0.49
N GLN A 146 -16.14 -10.68 0.84
CA GLN A 146 -16.29 -9.55 1.75
C GLN A 146 -15.12 -8.57 1.54
N PRO A 147 -15.36 -7.25 1.67
CA PRO A 147 -14.27 -6.29 1.59
C PRO A 147 -13.29 -6.50 2.73
N VAL A 148 -12.03 -6.13 2.49
CA VAL A 148 -10.94 -6.31 3.45
C VAL A 148 -10.01 -5.11 3.42
N ILE A 149 -9.20 -4.98 4.46
CA ILE A 149 -8.06 -4.07 4.48
C ILE A 149 -6.84 -4.91 4.14
N CYS A 150 -6.20 -4.58 3.02
CA CYS A 150 -5.16 -5.38 2.38
C CYS A 150 -3.77 -5.08 2.94
N ALA A 151 -3.52 -3.80 3.12
CA ALA A 151 -2.29 -3.27 3.66
C ALA A 151 -2.59 -1.92 4.34
N VAL A 152 -1.63 -1.46 5.13
CA VAL A 152 -1.63 -0.12 5.70
C VAL A 152 -0.34 0.59 5.33
N ARG A 153 -0.50 1.83 4.86
CA ARG A 153 0.55 2.58 4.19
C ARG A 153 1.01 3.76 5.06
N PRO A 154 2.08 3.60 5.86
CA PRO A 154 2.82 4.74 6.39
C PRO A 154 3.64 5.39 5.26
N ASN A 155 4.64 6.19 5.61
CA ASN A 155 5.56 6.74 4.62
C ASN A 155 6.36 5.61 3.96
N LEU A 156 6.26 5.49 2.64
CA LEU A 156 6.95 4.45 1.87
C LEU A 156 8.40 4.78 1.53
N LEU A 157 8.83 6.06 1.64
CA LEU A 157 10.21 6.45 1.36
C LEU A 157 11.18 5.68 2.24
N LEU A 158 12.27 5.19 1.64
CA LEU A 158 13.20 4.26 2.28
C LEU A 158 12.45 3.01 2.77
N GLY A 159 11.64 2.45 1.89
CA GLY A 159 10.92 1.19 2.07
C GLY A 159 11.24 0.19 0.97
N GLY A 160 12.21 0.48 0.10
CA GLY A 160 12.49 -0.28 -1.11
C GLY A 160 11.50 -0.03 -2.24
N THR A 161 10.74 1.06 -2.19
CA THR A 161 9.75 1.42 -3.22
C THR A 161 10.48 1.88 -4.48
N THR A 162 10.16 1.26 -5.62
CA THR A 162 10.71 1.70 -6.91
C THR A 162 10.01 2.99 -7.35
N GLY A 163 10.79 3.96 -7.84
CA GLY A 163 10.26 5.23 -8.38
C GLY A 163 10.11 6.36 -7.36
N LEU A 164 10.63 6.20 -6.14
CA LEU A 164 10.80 7.28 -5.17
C LEU A 164 12.29 7.65 -5.05
N ASP A 165 12.58 8.96 -4.97
CA ASP A 165 13.96 9.46 -4.84
C ASP A 165 14.62 8.94 -3.55
N TRP A 166 15.90 8.58 -3.64
CA TRP A 166 16.74 8.08 -2.54
C TRP A 166 16.31 6.75 -1.90
N ASP A 167 15.29 6.08 -2.45
CA ASP A 167 14.88 4.76 -1.97
C ASP A 167 15.85 3.65 -2.41
N ASP A 168 16.00 2.63 -1.57
CA ASP A 168 16.88 1.48 -1.80
C ASP A 168 16.24 0.20 -1.22
N PRO A 169 16.26 -0.93 -1.96
CA PRO A 169 15.71 -2.21 -1.48
C PRO A 169 16.24 -2.67 -0.11
N ARG A 170 17.42 -2.22 0.32
CA ARG A 170 18.00 -2.58 1.62
C ARG A 170 17.15 -2.16 2.82
N PHE A 171 16.29 -1.15 2.67
CA PHE A 171 15.39 -0.70 3.73
C PHE A 171 14.10 -1.52 3.80
N ALA A 172 13.80 -2.30 2.76
CA ALA A 172 12.59 -3.11 2.71
C ALA A 172 12.58 -4.16 3.83
N GLY A 173 11.39 -4.38 4.38
CA GLY A 173 11.14 -5.47 5.31
C GLY A 173 11.00 -6.82 4.62
N PRO A 174 10.85 -7.91 5.40
CA PRO A 174 10.46 -9.21 4.86
C PRO A 174 9.15 -9.11 4.06
N ALA A 175 9.07 -9.83 2.93
CA ALA A 175 7.92 -9.75 2.01
C ALA A 175 6.58 -10.20 2.63
N ASN A 176 6.60 -10.93 3.75
CA ASN A 176 5.39 -11.30 4.50
C ASN A 176 4.92 -10.22 5.50
N ILE A 177 5.73 -9.18 5.71
CA ILE A 177 5.45 -8.07 6.62
C ILE A 177 5.28 -6.76 5.86
N TRP A 178 6.13 -6.52 4.85
CA TRP A 178 6.22 -5.26 4.13
C TRP A 178 6.19 -5.48 2.62
N ASP A 179 5.27 -4.77 1.96
CA ASP A 179 5.21 -4.63 0.51
C ASP A 179 5.71 -3.22 0.15
N PRO A 180 6.78 -3.09 -0.66
CA PRO A 180 7.33 -1.77 -1.00
C PRO A 180 6.35 -0.82 -1.70
N ALA A 181 5.33 -1.31 -2.39
CA ALA A 181 4.33 -0.46 -3.04
C ALA A 181 3.13 -0.14 -2.12
N LYS A 182 2.82 -1.02 -1.16
CA LYS A 182 1.57 -0.96 -0.38
C LYS A 182 1.78 -0.60 1.10
N GLY A 183 2.92 -0.91 1.69
CA GLY A 183 3.24 -0.72 3.10
C GLY A 183 3.18 -2.01 3.91
N PHE A 184 2.74 -1.93 5.16
CA PHE A 184 2.64 -3.11 6.02
C PHE A 184 1.44 -3.97 5.65
N LEU A 185 1.68 -5.27 5.47
CA LEU A 185 0.63 -6.26 5.26
C LEU A 185 -0.12 -6.51 6.57
N VAL A 186 -1.44 -6.68 6.49
CA VAL A 186 -2.24 -7.04 7.65
C VAL A 186 -1.86 -8.45 8.13
N GLN A 187 -1.36 -8.57 9.35
CA GLN A 187 -0.92 -9.84 9.94
C GLN A 187 -2.09 -10.64 10.51
N SER A 188 -3.08 -9.95 11.12
CA SER A 188 -4.28 -10.60 11.65
C SER A 188 -5.47 -9.66 11.74
N THR A 189 -6.67 -10.16 11.46
CA THR A 189 -7.93 -9.45 11.72
C THR A 189 -8.62 -9.92 13.01
N ASN A 190 -8.05 -10.91 13.71
CA ASN A 190 -8.55 -11.40 14.98
C ASN A 190 -8.18 -10.41 16.10
N PRO A 191 -9.16 -9.89 16.88
CA PRO A 191 -8.90 -8.94 17.96
C PRO A 191 -7.88 -9.39 19.00
N SER A 192 -7.70 -10.71 19.20
CA SER A 192 -6.71 -11.26 20.13
C SER A 192 -5.26 -11.20 19.62
N SER A 193 -5.04 -10.85 18.35
CA SER A 193 -3.73 -10.81 17.70
C SER A 193 -3.43 -9.46 17.03
N TYR A 194 -4.15 -8.40 17.41
CA TYR A 194 -3.90 -7.05 16.92
C TYR A 194 -2.52 -6.50 17.30
N ASP A 195 -1.87 -7.12 18.28
CA ASP A 195 -0.51 -6.81 18.70
C ASP A 195 0.57 -7.25 17.68
N GLN A 196 0.17 -7.97 16.63
CA GLN A 196 1.01 -8.34 15.48
C GLN A 196 0.96 -7.32 14.34
N ASN A 197 -0.01 -6.40 14.34
CA ASN A 197 -0.20 -5.44 13.26
C ASN A 197 0.56 -4.14 13.53
N PHE A 198 0.95 -3.44 12.46
CA PHE A 198 1.40 -2.06 12.53
C PHE A 198 0.23 -1.12 12.90
N PRO A 199 0.45 -0.03 13.63
CA PRO A 199 1.67 0.31 14.36
C PRO A 199 1.69 -0.27 15.78
N THR A 200 2.89 -0.52 16.29
CA THR A 200 3.14 -0.74 17.72
C THR A 200 3.73 0.50 18.41
N THR A 201 4.28 1.44 17.65
CA THR A 201 4.76 2.73 18.17
C THR A 201 3.90 3.89 17.65
N GLY A 202 3.79 4.99 18.38
CA GLY A 202 3.04 6.15 17.90
C GLY A 202 3.48 7.48 18.49
N ALA A 203 3.04 8.56 17.86
CA ALA A 203 3.17 9.93 18.33
C ALA A 203 1.98 10.75 17.81
N ASP A 204 1.71 11.90 18.41
CA ASP A 204 0.57 12.73 18.00
C ASP A 204 0.72 13.16 16.53
N ARG A 205 -0.38 13.06 15.79
CA ARG A 205 -0.47 13.35 14.34
C ARG A 205 0.36 12.47 13.42
N LEU A 206 0.98 11.38 13.88
CA LEU A 206 1.43 10.35 12.94
C LEU A 206 0.21 9.71 12.26
N TYR A 207 0.36 9.38 10.98
CA TYR A 207 -0.74 8.85 10.19
C TYR A 207 -0.31 7.81 9.17
N PHE A 208 -1.25 6.95 8.80
CA PHE A 208 -1.10 5.96 7.75
C PHE A 208 -2.42 5.86 6.97
N ASP A 209 -2.34 5.37 5.74
CA ASP A 209 -3.51 5.21 4.88
C ASP A 209 -3.90 3.73 4.77
N LEU A 210 -5.20 3.43 4.75
CA LEU A 210 -5.71 2.06 4.57
C LEU A 210 -5.84 1.74 3.07
N ASP A 211 -5.26 0.62 2.62
CA ASP A 211 -5.56 0.03 1.31
C ASP A 211 -6.76 -0.92 1.46
N ILE A 212 -7.91 -0.52 0.91
CA ILE A 212 -9.19 -1.21 1.10
C ILE A 212 -9.58 -1.89 -0.20
N GLY A 213 -9.74 -3.21 -0.16
CA GLY A 213 -10.15 -4.02 -1.29
C GLY A 213 -11.63 -4.38 -1.24
N GLY A 214 -12.27 -4.48 -2.42
CA GLY A 214 -13.62 -5.02 -2.57
C GLY A 214 -14.77 -4.07 -2.29
N ILE A 215 -14.51 -2.79 -1.98
CA ILE A 215 -15.54 -1.78 -1.78
C ILE A 215 -15.03 -0.37 -2.12
N ASP A 216 -15.94 0.53 -2.48
CA ASP A 216 -15.65 1.96 -2.56
C ASP A 216 -15.47 2.53 -1.15
N ALA A 217 -14.21 2.84 -0.81
CA ALA A 217 -13.83 3.37 0.49
C ALA A 217 -14.55 4.69 0.87
N SER A 218 -15.03 5.47 -0.11
CA SER A 218 -15.76 6.71 0.15
C SER A 218 -17.13 6.48 0.82
N GLN A 219 -17.65 5.26 0.72
CA GLN A 219 -18.95 4.88 1.30
C GLN A 219 -18.85 4.47 2.77
N LEU A 220 -17.62 4.24 3.27
CA LEU A 220 -17.39 3.74 4.62
C LEU A 220 -17.51 4.84 5.67
N ARG A 221 -18.29 4.57 6.71
CA ARG A 221 -18.38 5.36 7.94
C ARG A 221 -17.61 4.65 9.04
N TRP A 222 -16.75 5.38 9.71
CA TRP A 222 -15.77 4.80 10.64
C TRP A 222 -16.15 5.00 12.10
N THR A 223 -15.97 3.94 12.88
CA THR A 223 -15.96 3.97 14.34
C THR A 223 -14.57 3.56 14.82
N VAL A 224 -14.04 4.28 15.81
CA VAL A 224 -12.74 3.99 16.42
C VAL A 224 -12.99 3.57 17.86
N ASN A 225 -12.67 2.32 18.18
CA ASN A 225 -12.73 1.79 19.53
C ASN A 225 -11.31 1.72 20.09
N THR A 226 -11.09 2.28 21.28
CA THR A 226 -9.78 2.21 21.96
C THR A 226 -9.95 1.67 23.37
N SER A 227 -8.94 0.95 23.86
CA SER A 227 -8.94 0.42 25.24
C SER A 227 -8.42 1.41 26.29
N GLY A 228 -8.11 2.64 25.91
CA GLY A 228 -7.45 3.61 26.79
C GLY A 228 -7.61 5.06 26.34
N SER A 229 -6.68 5.92 26.78
CA SER A 229 -6.77 7.38 26.61
C SER A 229 -6.34 7.92 25.25
N LEU A 230 -5.61 7.14 24.46
CA LEU A 230 -5.20 7.52 23.11
C LEU A 230 -6.38 7.34 22.15
N ASN A 231 -6.38 8.10 21.06
CA ASN A 231 -7.45 8.07 20.07
C ASN A 231 -6.90 8.11 18.65
N ALA A 232 -7.75 7.84 17.66
CA ALA A 232 -7.44 8.01 16.25
C ALA A 232 -8.62 8.63 15.50
N THR A 233 -8.34 9.32 14.41
CA THR A 233 -9.36 9.82 13.48
C THR A 233 -9.19 9.12 12.15
N VAL A 234 -10.28 8.61 11.58
CA VAL A 234 -10.28 8.06 10.21
C VAL A 234 -11.02 9.01 9.28
N ALA A 235 -10.38 9.43 8.19
CA ALA A 235 -10.94 10.37 7.23
C ALA A 235 -10.65 9.97 5.79
N TRP A 236 -11.68 10.01 4.95
CA TRP A 236 -11.54 9.95 3.50
C TRP A 236 -11.19 11.35 2.97
N ARG A 237 -9.95 11.54 2.49
CA ARG A 237 -9.42 12.86 2.14
C ARG A 237 -8.37 12.78 1.05
N LEU A 238 -8.08 13.93 0.42
CA LEU A 238 -6.87 14.05 -0.38
C LEU A 238 -5.62 14.05 0.50
N PRO A 239 -4.51 13.47 0.01
CA PRO A 239 -3.18 13.68 0.57
C PRO A 239 -2.85 15.16 0.79
N ASN A 240 -1.89 15.42 1.66
CA ASN A 240 -1.33 16.76 1.85
C ASN A 240 -0.58 17.19 0.59
N GLN A 241 -0.89 18.39 0.09
CA GLN A 241 -0.49 18.85 -1.24
C GLN A 241 0.88 19.53 -1.26
N GLY A 242 1.47 19.82 -0.09
CA GLY A 242 2.78 20.47 -0.01
C GLY A 242 3.90 19.63 -0.63
N THR A 243 4.94 20.30 -1.14
CA THR A 243 6.08 19.67 -1.81
C THR A 243 6.82 18.67 -0.92
N ASN A 244 6.87 18.93 0.38
CA ASN A 244 7.56 18.09 1.36
C ASN A 244 6.63 17.18 2.19
N GLU A 245 5.32 17.26 1.96
CA GLU A 245 4.30 16.53 2.69
C GLU A 245 3.89 15.33 1.85
N ASP A 246 3.60 14.17 2.44
CA ASP A 246 3.07 13.00 1.70
C ASP A 246 3.86 12.65 0.42
N ARG A 247 5.19 12.86 0.43
CA ARG A 247 6.04 12.71 -0.76
C ARG A 247 6.05 11.29 -1.35
N TRP A 248 5.71 10.30 -0.53
CA TRP A 248 5.59 8.91 -0.94
C TRP A 248 4.30 8.62 -1.73
N ILE A 249 3.39 9.59 -1.85
CA ILE A 249 2.17 9.47 -2.65
C ILE A 249 2.38 10.22 -3.96
N THR A 250 2.66 9.46 -5.03
CA THR A 250 2.96 10.01 -6.36
C THR A 250 1.76 10.73 -6.98
N ASP A 251 0.56 10.15 -6.88
CA ASP A 251 -0.68 10.73 -7.39
C ASP A 251 -1.53 11.29 -6.24
N LYS A 252 -1.31 12.57 -5.93
CA LYS A 252 -2.02 13.28 -4.86
C LYS A 252 -3.43 13.76 -5.25
N SER A 253 -3.89 13.45 -6.47
CA SER A 253 -5.27 13.73 -6.91
C SER A 253 -6.26 12.66 -6.45
N LYS A 254 -5.75 11.50 -6.02
CA LYS A 254 -6.54 10.37 -5.51
C LYS A 254 -6.76 10.49 -4.01
N TYR A 255 -7.98 10.19 -3.58
CA TYR A 255 -8.33 10.16 -2.17
C TYR A 255 -7.72 8.95 -1.46
N VAL A 256 -7.47 9.12 -0.17
CA VAL A 256 -6.96 8.10 0.74
C VAL A 256 -7.86 8.01 1.97
N THR A 257 -7.95 6.82 2.57
CA THR A 257 -8.57 6.62 3.87
C THR A 257 -7.49 6.71 4.94
N ARG A 258 -7.30 7.90 5.50
CA ARG A 258 -6.22 8.21 6.43
C ARG A 258 -6.64 7.98 7.87
N VAL A 259 -5.82 7.25 8.61
CA VAL A 259 -5.87 7.10 10.06
C VAL A 259 -4.82 8.02 10.67
N THR A 260 -5.23 8.96 11.51
CA THR A 260 -4.32 9.86 12.24
C THR A 260 -4.40 9.58 13.74
N LEU A 261 -3.26 9.29 14.37
CA LEU A 261 -3.15 9.06 15.80
C LEU A 261 -3.23 10.40 16.55
N ASN A 262 -3.96 10.41 17.67
CA ASN A 262 -4.15 11.56 18.53
C ASN A 262 -3.79 11.20 19.98
N GLY A 263 -2.96 12.03 20.61
CA GLY A 263 -2.53 11.80 21.97
C GLY A 263 -1.70 12.94 22.56
N PRO A 264 -1.04 12.70 23.70
CA PRO A 264 -0.23 13.71 24.35
C PRO A 264 0.93 14.17 23.48
N ARG A 265 1.12 15.50 23.39
CA ARG A 265 2.28 16.16 22.78
C ARG A 265 2.66 17.40 23.57
N ALA A 266 3.91 17.83 23.42
CA ALA A 266 4.35 19.09 23.97
C ALA A 266 3.73 20.28 23.20
N SER A 267 3.24 21.27 23.93
CA SER A 267 2.81 22.55 23.36
C SER A 267 4.02 23.42 22.97
N SER A 268 3.80 24.51 22.21
CA SER A 268 4.87 25.43 21.82
C SER A 268 5.61 26.06 23.02
N SER A 269 4.90 26.32 24.12
CA SER A 269 5.52 26.83 25.36
C SER A 269 6.34 25.75 26.06
N GLN A 270 5.89 24.50 26.03
CA GLN A 270 6.63 23.38 26.60
C GLN A 270 7.89 23.03 25.80
N ILE A 271 7.81 23.07 24.47
CA ILE A 271 8.96 22.90 23.56
C ILE A 271 10.04 23.94 23.86
N SER A 272 9.64 25.19 24.07
CA SER A 272 10.56 26.32 24.31
C SER A 272 11.10 26.40 25.74
N SER A 273 10.47 25.70 26.70
CA SER A 273 10.91 25.67 28.10
C SER A 273 11.98 24.61 28.33
N SER A 274 12.96 24.87 29.19
CA SER A 274 13.93 23.87 29.65
C SER A 274 13.34 22.91 30.69
N ASN A 275 12.21 23.28 31.32
CA ASN A 275 11.50 22.48 32.31
C ASN A 275 9.97 22.68 32.15
N PRO A 276 9.36 22.09 31.11
CA PRO A 276 7.95 22.26 30.76
C PRO A 276 6.91 21.75 31.78
N GLY A 277 7.34 20.99 32.78
CA GLY A 277 6.43 20.25 33.67
C GLY A 277 5.75 19.08 32.96
N GLN A 278 5.04 18.26 33.74
CA GLN A 278 4.52 16.99 33.28
C GLN A 278 3.39 17.15 32.25
N ILE A 279 3.35 16.27 31.26
CA ILE A 279 2.19 16.04 30.38
C ILE A 279 1.60 14.66 30.65
N THR A 280 0.41 14.41 30.12
CA THR A 280 -0.19 13.08 30.22
C THR A 280 0.75 12.01 29.65
N VAL A 281 1.03 10.99 30.46
CA VAL A 281 1.73 9.76 30.05
C VAL A 281 0.66 8.69 29.84
N PRO A 282 0.43 8.21 28.61
CA PRO A 282 -0.59 7.19 28.37
C PRO A 282 -0.18 5.86 29.04
N SER A 283 -1.13 5.16 29.64
CA SER A 283 -0.91 3.77 30.09
C SER A 283 -0.93 2.86 28.88
N LEU A 284 0.16 2.14 28.62
CA LEU A 284 0.35 1.25 27.48
C LEU A 284 0.51 -0.21 27.97
N PRO A 285 0.15 -1.23 27.17
CA PRO A 285 -0.34 -1.13 25.79
C PRO A 285 -1.79 -0.64 25.67
N GLN A 286 -2.14 -0.03 24.53
CA GLN A 286 -3.53 0.31 24.18
C GLN A 286 -3.92 -0.27 22.84
N ARG A 287 -5.03 -1.01 22.82
CA ARG A 287 -5.58 -1.63 21.62
C ARG A 287 -6.54 -0.68 20.92
N PHE A 288 -6.46 -0.68 19.60
CA PHE A 288 -7.33 0.04 18.69
C PHE A 288 -8.08 -0.95 17.81
N GLU A 289 -9.36 -0.68 17.55
CA GLU A 289 -10.16 -1.35 16.53
C GLU A 289 -10.91 -0.28 15.72
N LEU A 290 -10.55 -0.17 14.45
CA LEU A 290 -11.19 0.68 13.45
C LEU A 290 -12.23 -0.18 12.72
N VAL A 291 -13.49 0.24 12.75
CA VAL A 291 -14.59 -0.46 12.09
C VAL A 291 -15.22 0.47 11.05
N GLY A 292 -15.09 0.13 9.78
CA GLY A 292 -15.70 0.86 8.66
C GLY A 292 -16.95 0.13 8.17
N ARG A 293 -18.08 0.83 8.05
CA ARG A 293 -19.35 0.26 7.58
C ARG A 293 -19.97 1.09 6.48
N ASP A 294 -20.54 0.45 5.46
CA ASP A 294 -21.40 1.13 4.48
C ASP A 294 -22.89 0.97 4.82
N SER A 295 -23.76 1.55 3.99
CA SER A 295 -25.23 1.40 4.11
C SER A 295 -25.76 0.04 3.66
N SER A 296 -24.97 -0.73 2.93
CA SER A 296 -25.34 -2.03 2.37
C SER A 296 -25.08 -3.19 3.34
N GLY A 297 -24.51 -2.88 4.52
CA GLY A 297 -24.16 -3.85 5.55
C GLY A 297 -22.76 -4.45 5.39
N ASN A 298 -21.95 -3.94 4.45
CA ASN A 298 -20.55 -4.32 4.34
C ASN A 298 -19.74 -3.71 5.49
N GLU A 299 -18.75 -4.46 5.95
CA GLU A 299 -17.92 -4.08 7.09
C GLU A 299 -16.47 -4.45 6.87
N VAL A 300 -15.55 -3.54 7.20
CA VAL A 300 -14.11 -3.81 7.29
C VAL A 300 -13.61 -3.49 8.69
N ARG A 301 -12.60 -4.25 9.14
CA ARG A 301 -11.95 -4.04 10.44
C ARG A 301 -10.45 -3.98 10.30
N TYR A 302 -9.84 -3.07 11.04
CA TYR A 302 -8.41 -3.04 11.28
C TYR A 302 -8.14 -2.77 12.73
N GLY A 303 -7.23 -3.52 13.34
CA GLY A 303 -6.84 -3.25 14.71
C GLY A 303 -5.35 -3.43 14.92
N PHE A 304 -4.85 -2.68 15.88
CA PHE A 304 -3.43 -2.63 16.24
C PHE A 304 -3.28 -2.36 17.74
N GLU A 305 -2.09 -2.56 18.29
CA GLU A 305 -1.81 -2.33 19.70
C GLU A 305 -0.57 -1.44 19.86
N LEU A 306 -0.79 -0.21 20.32
CA LEU A 306 0.32 0.69 20.65
C LEU A 306 0.95 0.24 21.97
N ARG A 307 2.24 -0.05 21.93
CA ARG A 307 3.07 -0.45 23.07
C ARG A 307 3.98 0.68 23.54
N GLN A 308 4.25 1.66 22.67
CA GLN A 308 5.14 2.77 22.96
C GLN A 308 4.66 4.08 22.36
N TRP A 309 4.72 5.17 23.13
CA TRP A 309 4.31 6.51 22.69
C TRP A 309 5.46 7.50 22.80
N PHE A 310 5.60 8.36 21.79
CA PHE A 310 6.72 9.28 21.65
C PHE A 310 6.29 10.73 21.62
N VAL A 311 7.11 11.59 22.22
CA VAL A 311 6.96 13.05 22.22
C VAL A 311 8.31 13.67 21.84
N HIS A 312 8.34 14.65 20.94
CA HIS A 312 9.58 15.25 20.47
C HIS A 312 9.62 16.76 20.73
N ARG A 313 10.83 17.32 20.80
CA ARG A 313 11.06 18.75 21.04
C ARG A 313 11.12 19.59 19.76
N ALA A 314 10.40 19.16 18.72
CA ALA A 314 10.31 19.81 17.42
C ALA A 314 11.67 20.29 16.86
N ASP A 315 11.81 21.59 16.59
CA ASP A 315 12.99 22.22 15.97
C ASP A 315 14.13 22.51 16.95
N LYS A 316 14.00 22.15 18.23
CA LYS A 316 14.97 22.53 19.26
C LYS A 316 16.09 21.51 19.39
N ARG A 317 17.31 22.01 19.21
CA ARG A 317 18.55 21.26 19.38
C ARG A 317 19.25 21.69 20.66
N PHE A 318 19.68 20.71 21.44
CA PHE A 318 20.36 20.91 22.72
C PHE A 318 21.31 19.74 23.00
N SER A 319 22.14 19.86 24.04
CA SER A 319 22.98 18.77 24.52
C SER A 319 22.14 17.57 24.97
N VAL A 320 22.76 16.39 25.01
CA VAL A 320 22.08 15.15 25.46
C VAL A 320 21.51 15.29 26.88
N SER A 321 22.24 15.98 27.76
CA SER A 321 21.84 16.22 29.16
C SER A 321 20.58 17.08 29.27
N GLU A 322 20.46 18.10 28.42
CA GLU A 322 19.31 19.00 28.36
C GLU A 322 18.09 18.32 27.72
N GLN A 323 18.29 17.53 26.67
CA GLN A 323 17.20 16.74 26.09
C GLN A 323 16.68 15.71 27.11
N ALA A 324 17.57 15.02 27.82
CA ALA A 324 17.20 14.08 28.88
C ALA A 324 16.48 14.76 30.06
N ALA A 325 16.90 15.96 30.44
CA ALA A 325 16.20 16.75 31.46
C ALA A 325 14.80 17.17 30.99
N TRP A 326 14.67 17.62 29.75
CA TRP A 326 13.39 17.98 29.15
C TRP A 326 12.43 16.79 29.10
N CYS A 327 12.87 15.62 28.62
CA CYS A 327 12.05 14.41 28.63
C CYS A 327 11.58 14.01 30.03
N ARG A 328 12.49 14.00 31.02
CA ARG A 328 12.15 13.68 32.42
C ARG A 328 11.12 14.64 32.99
N SER A 329 11.21 15.93 32.68
CA SER A 329 10.23 16.91 33.16
C SER A 329 8.82 16.68 32.62
N LEU A 330 8.69 16.09 31.44
CA LEU A 330 7.40 15.71 30.83
C LEU A 330 6.81 14.44 31.46
N GLY A 331 7.59 13.67 32.23
CA GLY A 331 7.23 12.33 32.70
C GLY A 331 7.66 11.19 31.76
N TYR A 332 8.55 11.47 30.80
CA TYR A 332 9.08 10.54 29.80
C TYR A 332 10.59 10.33 30.03
N HIS A 333 11.24 9.41 29.31
CA HIS A 333 12.71 9.35 29.23
C HIS A 333 13.21 9.69 27.83
N LEU A 334 14.48 10.08 27.72
CA LEU A 334 15.13 10.23 26.42
C LEU A 334 15.25 8.85 25.77
N SER A 335 14.74 8.70 24.55
CA SER A 335 14.64 7.40 23.87
C SER A 335 15.98 6.69 23.77
N ARG A 336 15.96 5.36 23.74
CA ARG A 336 17.12 4.51 23.48
C ARG A 336 17.23 4.14 22.02
N VAL A 337 18.39 3.68 21.57
CA VAL A 337 18.62 3.22 20.20
C VAL A 337 17.59 2.15 19.81
N ASN A 338 17.39 1.14 20.67
CA ASN A 338 16.44 0.04 20.42
C ASN A 338 14.95 0.43 20.50
N GLU A 339 14.63 1.65 20.92
CA GLU A 339 13.25 2.15 20.92
C GLU A 339 12.90 2.86 19.60
N VAL A 340 13.92 3.27 18.83
CA VAL A 340 13.74 4.07 17.62
C VAL A 340 14.21 3.37 16.35
N THR A 341 15.15 2.43 16.41
CA THR A 341 15.68 1.74 15.22
C THR A 341 16.09 0.30 15.51
N ASN A 342 15.99 -0.56 14.48
CA ASN A 342 16.55 -1.91 14.46
C ASN A 342 17.92 -2.03 13.78
N ALA A 343 18.58 -0.88 13.55
CA ALA A 343 19.91 -0.83 12.98
C ALA A 343 20.94 -1.64 13.78
N VAL A 344 21.86 -2.29 13.06
CA VAL A 344 23.02 -2.97 13.65
C VAL A 344 24.29 -2.20 13.34
N CYS A 345 25.20 -2.13 14.31
CA CYS A 345 26.51 -1.55 14.07
C CYS A 345 27.47 -2.52 13.35
N SER A 346 27.11 -2.91 12.15
CA SER A 346 27.93 -3.73 11.26
C SER A 346 27.45 -3.58 9.82
N GLY A 347 28.24 -4.06 8.86
CA GLY A 347 27.82 -4.08 7.45
C GLY A 347 27.77 -2.70 6.80
N VAL A 348 26.82 -2.53 5.87
CA VAL A 348 26.68 -1.31 5.06
C VAL A 348 26.28 -0.13 5.95
N GLY A 349 26.87 1.04 5.67
CA GLY A 349 26.57 2.30 6.35
C GLY A 349 27.51 2.64 7.50
N VAL A 350 28.25 1.69 8.07
CA VAL A 350 29.17 1.99 9.19
C VAL A 350 30.26 2.98 8.76
N ASN A 351 30.33 4.13 9.43
CA ASN A 351 31.36 5.14 9.20
C ASN A 351 32.44 5.07 10.30
N PRO A 352 33.70 4.74 9.98
CA PRO A 352 34.78 4.69 10.97
C PRO A 352 35.05 6.01 11.70
N ALA A 353 34.70 7.15 11.10
CA ALA A 353 34.84 8.47 11.73
C ALA A 353 33.78 8.73 12.81
N PHE A 354 32.62 8.07 12.71
CA PHE A 354 31.49 8.19 13.64
C PHE A 354 31.01 6.79 14.04
N PRO A 355 31.80 6.04 14.82
CA PRO A 355 31.53 4.63 15.08
C PRO A 355 30.24 4.45 15.90
N CYS A 356 29.44 3.46 15.52
CA CYS A 356 28.27 3.02 16.29
C CYS A 356 28.58 1.87 17.26
N THR A 357 29.87 1.52 17.45
CA THR A 357 30.30 0.31 18.13
C THR A 357 29.74 0.27 19.55
N GLY A 358 28.96 -0.78 19.86
CA GLY A 358 28.27 -0.93 21.14
C GLY A 358 26.79 -0.54 21.13
N ALA A 359 26.30 0.09 20.04
CA ALA A 359 24.88 0.35 19.87
C ALA A 359 24.10 -0.96 19.71
N VAL A 360 22.98 -1.06 20.41
CA VAL A 360 22.05 -2.19 20.33
C VAL A 360 20.73 -1.67 19.78
N GLY A 361 20.42 -2.05 18.54
CA GLY A 361 19.12 -1.79 17.93
C GLY A 361 18.04 -2.75 18.42
N ALA A 362 16.80 -2.46 18.04
CA ALA A 362 15.65 -3.33 18.24
C ALA A 362 15.78 -4.65 17.47
N THR A 363 14.93 -5.62 17.82
CA THR A 363 14.81 -6.89 17.12
C THR A 363 13.49 -6.99 16.36
N PRO A 364 13.44 -7.64 15.18
CA PRO A 364 14.56 -8.28 14.48
C PRO A 364 15.55 -7.25 13.90
N PRO A 365 16.87 -7.54 13.93
CA PRO A 365 17.89 -6.62 13.47
C PRO A 365 17.81 -6.41 11.96
N SER A 366 18.22 -5.24 11.49
CA SER A 366 18.40 -4.98 10.08
C SER A 366 19.71 -5.58 9.54
N SER A 367 19.92 -5.49 8.23
CA SER A 367 21.16 -5.95 7.56
C SER A 367 22.38 -5.04 7.74
N GLY A 368 22.23 -3.85 8.35
CA GLY A 368 23.30 -2.87 8.40
C GLY A 368 23.01 -1.72 9.37
N ASN A 369 23.80 -0.64 9.28
CA ASN A 369 23.59 0.54 10.11
C ASN A 369 22.52 1.47 9.52
N HIS A 370 21.31 0.95 9.43
CA HIS A 370 20.09 1.59 8.96
C HIS A 370 18.90 0.75 9.42
N TYR A 371 17.68 1.28 9.43
CA TYR A 371 16.51 0.45 9.70
C TYR A 371 16.19 -0.47 8.51
N GLN A 372 15.41 -1.51 8.81
CA GLN A 372 14.64 -2.27 7.83
C GLN A 372 13.20 -2.34 8.31
N ARG A 373 12.22 -2.12 7.43
CA ARG A 373 10.79 -2.06 7.79
C ARG A 373 10.36 -3.32 8.53
N GLN A 374 9.98 -3.16 9.80
CA GLN A 374 9.59 -4.24 10.68
C GLN A 374 8.53 -3.73 11.64
N ILE A 375 7.67 -4.63 12.11
CA ILE A 375 6.68 -4.35 13.15
C ILE A 375 7.30 -4.68 14.51
N GLY A 376 7.14 -3.79 15.49
CA GLY A 376 7.65 -3.98 16.85
C GLY A 376 9.13 -3.66 17.03
N ALA A 377 9.77 -3.00 16.07
CA ALA A 377 11.23 -2.83 16.05
C ALA A 377 11.68 -1.36 16.07
N GLY A 378 10.86 -0.48 16.66
CA GLY A 378 11.19 0.92 16.95
C GLY A 378 10.50 1.93 16.03
N LEU A 379 10.47 3.19 16.50
CA LEU A 379 9.71 4.27 15.88
C LEU A 379 10.07 4.51 14.40
N PHE A 380 11.34 4.70 14.06
CA PHE A 380 11.75 4.98 12.68
C PHE A 380 11.68 3.73 11.81
N THR A 381 11.85 2.55 12.40
CA THR A 381 11.68 1.29 11.70
C THR A 381 10.24 1.07 11.23
N GLU A 382 9.25 1.44 12.05
CA GLU A 382 7.84 1.36 11.69
C GLU A 382 7.42 2.52 10.77
N TRP A 383 7.74 3.76 11.13
CA TRP A 383 7.17 4.93 10.45
C TRP A 383 8.03 5.46 9.30
N GLY A 384 9.32 5.13 9.29
CA GLY A 384 10.25 5.50 8.23
C GLY A 384 10.67 6.96 8.27
N TYR A 385 10.81 7.55 7.08
CA TYR A 385 11.23 8.94 6.92
C TYR A 385 10.26 9.93 7.60
N MET A 386 10.66 10.50 8.73
CA MET A 386 9.71 11.20 9.61
C MET A 386 9.29 12.59 9.12
N ASN A 387 10.12 13.28 8.33
CA ASN A 387 9.89 14.69 7.97
C ASN A 387 8.79 14.92 6.92
N ASN A 388 8.25 13.86 6.30
CA ASN A 388 7.15 14.02 5.34
C ASN A 388 5.76 13.89 5.97
N TYR A 389 5.69 13.60 7.28
CA TYR A 389 4.46 13.67 8.05
C TYR A 389 4.14 15.12 8.41
N ALA A 390 3.32 15.79 7.59
CA ALA A 390 3.06 17.24 7.66
C ALA A 390 2.64 17.71 9.06
N ASP A 391 1.73 16.95 9.69
CA ASP A 391 1.08 17.34 10.93
C ASP A 391 1.83 16.88 12.19
N ALA A 392 2.80 15.96 12.05
CA ALA A 392 3.52 15.35 13.16
C ALA A 392 4.65 16.24 13.67
N GLY A 393 5.27 17.06 12.82
CA GLY A 393 6.28 18.05 13.24
C GLY A 393 7.66 17.47 13.56
N PHE A 394 7.94 16.24 13.13
CA PHE A 394 9.28 15.65 13.16
C PHE A 394 10.18 16.29 12.09
N LEU A 395 11.48 16.37 12.38
CA LEU A 395 12.51 16.84 11.44
C LEU A 395 13.45 15.70 11.04
N TYR A 396 14.14 15.84 9.90
CA TYR A 396 14.98 14.80 9.28
C TYR A 396 16.46 14.82 9.73
N PHE A 397 16.74 14.68 11.02
CA PHE A 397 18.10 14.82 11.54
C PHE A 397 18.42 13.83 12.65
N ASP A 398 19.64 13.89 13.18
CA ASP A 398 20.05 13.03 14.29
C ASP A 398 19.36 13.45 15.58
N HIS A 399 18.79 12.47 16.25
CA HIS A 399 18.16 12.61 17.55
C HIS A 399 19.02 11.92 18.60
N TRP A 400 19.27 12.61 19.71
CA TRP A 400 20.00 12.03 20.84
C TRP A 400 19.27 10.80 21.38
N THR A 401 20.07 9.82 21.81
CA THR A 401 19.58 8.70 22.62
C THR A 401 20.20 8.74 24.02
N SER A 402 19.58 8.04 24.97
CA SER A 402 20.12 7.90 26.33
C SER A 402 21.29 6.91 26.44
N ASP A 403 21.62 6.21 25.36
CA ASP A 403 22.71 5.22 25.33
C ASP A 403 24.08 5.91 25.28
N ALA A 404 24.81 5.84 26.40
CA ALA A 404 26.14 6.40 26.54
C ALA A 404 27.23 5.48 25.99
N ILE A 405 28.26 6.09 25.42
CA ILE A 405 29.47 5.43 24.92
C ILE A 405 30.59 5.97 25.81
N GLY A 406 31.21 5.10 26.62
CA GLY A 406 32.15 5.50 27.68
C GLY A 406 33.03 6.70 27.34
N GLY A 407 33.11 7.67 28.26
CA GLY A 407 33.71 8.98 28.01
C GLY A 407 32.65 10.08 27.94
N ASP A 408 32.78 10.97 26.95
CA ASP A 408 31.96 12.18 26.72
C ASP A 408 31.11 12.06 25.44
N LYS A 409 30.56 10.88 25.18
CA LYS A 409 29.79 10.57 23.96
C LYS A 409 28.51 9.80 24.25
N HIS A 410 27.50 10.05 23.43
CA HIS A 410 26.26 9.27 23.35
C HIS A 410 25.97 8.88 21.90
N PHE A 411 25.09 7.90 21.72
CA PHE A 411 24.57 7.58 20.40
C PHE A 411 23.50 8.60 19.97
N ALA A 412 23.47 8.88 18.67
CA ALA A 412 22.36 9.55 18.02
C ALA A 412 21.82 8.68 16.88
N VAL A 413 20.54 8.84 16.57
CA VAL A 413 19.87 8.10 15.50
C VAL A 413 19.23 9.07 14.52
N ASN A 414 19.51 8.89 13.24
CA ASN A 414 18.95 9.70 12.18
C ASN A 414 17.51 9.28 11.86
N SER A 415 16.57 10.23 11.86
CA SER A 415 15.14 9.99 11.59
C SER A 415 14.80 9.81 10.10
N ASN A 416 15.80 9.87 9.21
CA ASN A 416 15.70 9.55 7.80
C ASN A 416 15.63 8.04 7.60
N ASP A 417 16.70 7.35 8.00
CA ASP A 417 17.05 5.99 7.62
C ASP A 417 17.41 5.10 8.82
N GLY A 418 17.28 5.61 10.05
CA GLY A 418 17.59 4.88 11.28
C GLY A 418 19.07 4.63 11.50
N TYR A 419 19.94 5.32 10.77
CA TYR A 419 21.39 5.28 10.93
C TYR A 419 21.81 5.69 12.34
N VAL A 420 22.71 4.93 12.96
CA VAL A 420 23.24 5.18 14.31
C VAL A 420 24.67 5.69 14.23
N ASP A 421 25.01 6.71 15.02
CA ASP A 421 26.39 7.17 15.19
C ASP A 421 26.70 7.62 16.60
N SER A 422 28.00 7.80 16.89
CA SER A 422 28.47 8.40 18.14
C SER A 422 28.74 9.89 17.97
N ASN A 423 28.24 10.71 18.88
CA ASN A 423 28.48 12.15 18.90
C ASN A 423 28.99 12.61 20.27
N LYS A 424 29.70 13.74 20.31
CA LYS A 424 30.18 14.37 21.56
C LYS A 424 29.02 15.03 22.31
N ASP A 425 28.98 14.87 23.64
CA ASP A 425 27.83 15.26 24.47
C ASP A 425 27.49 16.76 24.44
N PHE A 426 28.49 17.61 24.17
CA PHE A 426 28.31 19.06 24.07
C PHE A 426 27.68 19.52 22.74
N LEU A 427 27.48 18.61 21.77
CA LEU A 427 26.86 18.95 20.50
C LEU A 427 25.34 19.05 20.65
N ASP A 428 24.76 20.02 19.95
CA ASP A 428 23.31 20.17 19.91
C ASP A 428 22.70 19.23 18.88
N ARG A 429 21.75 18.39 19.31
CA ARG A 429 20.92 17.52 18.46
C ARG A 429 19.47 17.55 18.93
N TYR A 430 18.58 17.00 18.11
CA TYR A 430 17.16 16.90 18.42
C TYR A 430 16.91 15.85 19.50
N GLY A 431 15.73 15.87 20.12
CA GLY A 431 15.36 14.96 21.20
C GLY A 431 13.99 14.34 20.97
N ILE A 432 13.92 13.02 21.15
CA ILE A 432 12.67 12.26 21.20
C ILE A 432 12.59 11.59 22.57
N CYS A 433 11.47 11.81 23.25
CA CYS A 433 11.14 11.20 24.50
C CYS A 433 10.21 10.01 24.29
N SER A 434 10.40 8.97 25.08
CA SER A 434 9.58 7.77 25.08
C SER A 434 8.89 7.56 26.42
N THR A 435 7.73 6.91 26.38
CA THR A 435 7.01 6.51 27.60
C THR A 435 7.89 5.61 28.46
N PRO A 436 7.88 5.77 29.81
CA PRO A 436 8.72 5.03 30.75
C PRO A 436 8.68 3.50 30.67
#